data_AF-A0A955P1F2-F1
#
_entry.id   AF-A0A955P1F2-F1
#
_cell.length_a   1.000
_cell.length_b   1.000
_cell.length_c   1.000
_cell.angle_alpha   90.00
_cell.angle_beta   90.00
_cell.angle_gamma   90.00
#
_symmetry.space_group_name_H-M   'P 1'
#
loop_
_entity.id
_entity.type
_entity.pdbx_description
1 polymer ?
#
loop_
_entity_poly.entity_id
_entity_poly.type
_entity_poly.pdbx_seq_one_letter_code
_entity_poly.pdbx_strand_id
1 'polypeptide(L)'
;MNLYPSAAHHTGLSVEIPKSRTSPLFAKSFFLALLFLFSSVSTSAEEYVFLNPHEHVMRIAMDLTGGRPSEEDFAIAESNLDSVIKRYMQTPEFSEQMMWLANDIFLVRTDFVEYFRDSYEYDRREVRYQVAKAVGEEPLRLFDYIVRNDRPITELVTADYTVANATLAMFWNIDYPGEYGSDQWLRGRYLDGRQHAGVLSQTSFFYRYNNTITNKNRHRANNVTRMFLGDDHLLRNVGSELRIADPEQDFLDLTLSNPACLACH
;
A
#
# COMPACT_ATOMS: atom_id res chain seq x y z
N MET A 1 19.07 -31.80 -45.79
CA MET A 1 19.59 -30.99 -46.90
C MET A 1 19.43 -29.53 -46.48
N ASN A 2 20.53 -28.84 -46.23
CA ASN A 2 20.55 -27.39 -45.97
C ASN A 2 20.00 -26.64 -47.19
N LEU A 3 19.34 -25.50 -46.98
CA LEU A 3 19.83 -24.15 -47.33
C LEU A 3 18.67 -23.13 -47.45
N TYR A 4 18.79 -22.04 -46.70
CA TYR A 4 18.09 -20.75 -46.80
C TYR A 4 18.24 -20.09 -48.20
N PRO A 5 17.37 -19.15 -48.62
CA PRO A 5 17.48 -17.71 -48.27
C PRO A 5 16.09 -17.06 -47.98
N SER A 6 15.87 -15.87 -47.42
CA SER A 6 16.58 -14.59 -47.36
C SER A 6 15.93 -13.69 -46.26
N ALA A 7 16.73 -12.85 -45.60
CA ALA A 7 16.34 -11.68 -44.78
C ALA A 7 15.65 -10.57 -45.62
N ALA A 8 15.09 -9.44 -45.17
CA ALA A 8 15.06 -8.61 -43.95
C ALA A 8 13.77 -7.74 -44.04
N HIS A 9 13.15 -7.18 -42.99
CA HIS A 9 13.63 -6.05 -42.19
C HIS A 9 12.79 -5.91 -40.91
N HIS A 10 13.41 -6.11 -39.75
CA HIS A 10 12.95 -5.54 -38.49
C HIS A 10 13.88 -4.38 -38.14
N THR A 11 13.36 -3.15 -38.17
CA THR A 11 14.07 -1.97 -37.67
C THR A 11 14.06 -2.01 -36.14
N GLY A 12 15.15 -2.50 -35.55
CA GLY A 12 15.41 -2.35 -34.13
C GLY A 12 15.82 -0.91 -33.82
N LEU A 13 15.03 -0.23 -32.99
CA LEU A 13 15.47 0.99 -32.31
C LEU A 13 16.40 0.58 -31.17
N SER A 14 17.70 0.56 -31.44
CA SER A 14 18.74 0.53 -30.42
C SER A 14 18.83 1.91 -29.77
N VAL A 15 18.35 2.04 -28.53
CA VAL A 15 18.60 3.22 -27.70
C VAL A 15 19.91 2.98 -26.95
N GLU A 16 20.98 3.63 -27.38
CA GLU A 16 22.20 3.77 -26.59
C GLU A 16 21.93 4.70 -25.41
N ILE A 17 22.01 4.18 -24.18
CA ILE A 17 21.95 4.99 -22.96
C ILE A 17 23.37 5.53 -22.69
N PRO A 18 23.60 6.85 -22.72
CA PRO A 18 24.90 7.39 -22.40
C PRO A 18 25.23 7.17 -20.91
N LYS A 19 26.37 6.52 -20.65
CA LYS A 19 26.97 6.43 -19.32
C LYS A 19 27.52 7.81 -18.92
N SER A 20 26.80 8.56 -18.10
CA SER A 20 27.40 9.71 -17.40
C SER A 20 26.89 9.89 -15.97
N ARG A 21 27.83 9.67 -15.04
CA ARG A 21 28.03 10.31 -13.72
C ARG A 21 26.79 10.60 -12.86
N THR A 22 26.70 9.78 -11.81
CA THR A 22 25.90 9.94 -10.59
C THR A 22 26.10 11.30 -9.91
N SER A 23 25.00 12.02 -9.68
CA SER A 23 24.89 13.08 -8.66
C SER A 23 23.54 12.93 -7.91
N PRO A 24 23.48 13.21 -6.59
CA PRO A 24 22.37 12.80 -5.73
C PRO A 24 21.26 13.87 -5.66
N LEU A 25 20.76 14.30 -6.82
CA LEU A 25 19.63 15.24 -6.91
C LEU A 25 18.48 14.73 -7.79
N PHE A 26 18.52 13.44 -8.18
CA PHE A 26 17.60 12.83 -9.13
C PHE A 26 16.40 12.09 -8.51
N ALA A 27 16.06 12.36 -7.24
CA ALA A 27 14.96 11.67 -6.55
C ALA A 27 13.60 12.41 -6.55
N LYS A 28 13.50 13.63 -7.12
CA LYS A 28 12.25 14.40 -7.15
C LYS A 28 11.52 14.43 -8.51
N SER A 29 11.96 13.66 -9.51
CA SER A 29 11.33 13.68 -10.84
C SER A 29 10.87 12.32 -11.37
N PHE A 30 10.88 11.26 -10.57
CA PHE A 30 10.57 9.91 -11.08
C PHE A 30 9.10 9.47 -10.91
N PHE A 31 8.26 10.23 -10.18
CA PHE A 31 6.85 9.86 -9.98
C PHE A 31 5.90 10.38 -11.07
N LEU A 32 6.37 11.28 -11.95
CA LEU A 32 5.54 11.88 -13.02
C LEU A 32 5.56 11.09 -14.34
N ALA A 33 6.45 10.10 -14.50
CA ALA A 33 6.75 9.51 -15.81
C ALA A 33 6.12 8.12 -16.06
N LEU A 34 5.41 7.52 -15.10
CA LEU A 34 4.94 6.13 -15.21
C LEU A 34 3.44 5.99 -15.59
N LEU A 35 2.80 7.05 -16.06
CA LEU A 35 1.37 7.07 -16.45
C LEU A 35 1.11 7.00 -17.96
N PHE A 36 2.15 6.91 -18.81
CA PHE A 36 2.00 7.13 -20.26
C PHE A 36 2.74 6.13 -21.14
N LEU A 37 2.52 4.82 -20.96
CA LEU A 37 2.91 3.87 -22.00
C LEU A 37 1.78 2.88 -22.26
N PHE A 38 1.30 2.91 -23.51
CA PHE A 38 0.23 2.13 -24.14
C PHE A 38 -1.17 2.74 -24.17
N SER A 39 -1.34 3.74 -25.04
CA SER A 39 -2.52 3.85 -25.91
C SER A 39 -2.12 4.57 -27.19
N SER A 40 -2.56 4.04 -28.33
CA SER A 40 -2.38 4.60 -29.67
C SER A 40 -2.76 6.09 -29.69
N VAL A 41 -1.77 6.96 -29.92
CA VAL A 41 -1.91 8.41 -29.91
C VAL A 41 -2.79 8.84 -31.09
N SER A 42 -4.05 9.16 -30.80
CA SER A 42 -4.74 10.21 -31.55
C SER A 42 -4.13 11.53 -31.10
N THR A 43 -3.37 12.19 -31.96
CA THR A 43 -2.83 13.54 -31.73
C THR A 43 -3.97 14.56 -31.83
N SER A 44 -4.89 14.59 -30.85
CA SER A 44 -5.50 15.86 -30.48
C SER A 44 -4.52 16.50 -29.50
N ALA A 45 -3.97 17.66 -29.83
CA ALA A 45 -3.24 18.45 -28.85
C ALA A 45 -4.21 18.73 -27.69
N GLU A 46 -4.03 18.05 -26.56
CA GLU A 46 -4.77 18.37 -25.34
C GLU A 46 -4.37 19.79 -24.95
N GLU A 47 -5.30 20.73 -25.10
CA GLU A 47 -5.12 22.09 -24.62
C GLU A 47 -5.28 22.05 -23.09
N TYR A 48 -4.15 22.02 -22.38
CA TYR A 48 -4.13 22.04 -20.93
C TYR A 48 -4.59 23.41 -20.41
N VAL A 49 -5.69 23.43 -19.66
CA VAL A 49 -6.14 24.62 -18.92
C VAL A 49 -5.51 24.58 -17.53
N PHE A 50 -4.59 25.52 -17.27
CA PHE A 50 -3.98 25.66 -15.95
C PHE A 50 -4.99 26.23 -14.95
N LEU A 51 -5.00 25.66 -13.75
CA LEU A 51 -5.80 26.18 -12.64
C LEU A 51 -5.30 27.57 -12.23
N ASN A 52 -6.23 28.49 -11.97
CA ASN A 52 -5.89 29.75 -11.34
C ASN A 52 -5.49 29.51 -9.85
N PRO A 53 -4.83 30.48 -9.17
CA PRO A 53 -4.39 30.28 -7.80
C PRO A 53 -5.49 29.84 -6.83
N HIS A 54 -6.70 30.39 -6.98
CA HIS A 54 -7.85 30.04 -6.15
C HIS A 54 -8.29 28.58 -6.36
N GLU A 55 -8.41 28.14 -7.62
CA GLU A 55 -8.72 26.75 -7.96
C GLU A 55 -7.64 25.78 -7.46
N HIS A 56 -6.36 26.18 -7.56
CA HIS A 56 -5.24 25.37 -7.16
C HIS A 56 -5.23 25.11 -5.65
N VAL A 57 -5.47 26.15 -4.85
CA VAL A 57 -5.59 26.03 -3.38
C VAL A 57 -6.77 25.18 -2.98
N MET A 58 -7.91 25.35 -3.65
CA MET A 58 -9.09 24.53 -3.40
C MET A 58 -8.76 23.04 -3.58
N ARG A 59 -8.08 22.70 -4.68
CA ARG A 59 -7.68 21.33 -4.97
C ARG A 59 -6.68 20.80 -3.95
N ILE A 60 -5.66 21.59 -3.62
CA ILE A 60 -4.63 21.23 -2.64
C ILE A 60 -5.24 20.99 -1.25
N ALA A 61 -6.15 21.83 -0.79
CA ALA A 61 -6.80 21.64 0.50
C ALA A 61 -7.62 20.34 0.53
N MET A 62 -8.43 20.08 -0.51
CA MET A 62 -9.18 18.82 -0.57
C MET A 62 -8.27 17.60 -0.59
N ASP A 63 -7.20 17.64 -1.38
CA ASP A 63 -6.29 16.51 -1.53
C ASP A 63 -5.45 16.26 -0.27
N LEU A 64 -4.99 17.32 0.40
CA LEU A 64 -4.13 17.22 1.57
C LEU A 64 -4.88 17.09 2.88
N THR A 65 -6.05 17.73 3.06
CA THR A 65 -6.75 17.75 4.35
C THR A 65 -8.15 17.16 4.29
N GLY A 66 -8.66 16.83 3.10
CA GLY A 66 -10.07 16.45 2.91
C GLY A 66 -11.05 17.62 3.13
N GLY A 67 -10.54 18.82 3.38
CA GLY A 67 -11.31 20.00 3.76
C GLY A 67 -11.36 21.08 2.69
N ARG A 68 -11.96 22.23 3.05
CA ARG A 68 -11.95 23.44 2.23
C ARG A 68 -10.91 24.43 2.75
N PRO A 69 -10.28 25.23 1.88
CA PRO A 69 -9.42 26.32 2.31
C PRO A 69 -10.18 27.38 3.10
N SER A 70 -9.49 28.03 4.03
CA SER A 70 -9.96 29.26 4.68
C SER A 70 -9.79 30.49 3.78
N GLU A 71 -10.43 31.61 4.11
CA GLU A 71 -10.22 32.88 3.41
C GLU A 71 -8.76 33.35 3.48
N GLU A 72 -8.08 33.09 4.60
CA GLU A 72 -6.65 33.38 4.77
C GLU A 72 -5.79 32.53 3.82
N ASP A 73 -6.16 31.26 3.61
CA ASP A 73 -5.43 30.35 2.72
C ASP A 73 -5.44 30.86 1.28
N PHE A 74 -6.59 31.37 0.81
CA PHE A 74 -6.71 31.99 -0.50
C PHE A 74 -5.83 33.23 -0.62
N ALA A 75 -5.86 34.12 0.37
CA ALA A 75 -5.07 35.35 0.36
C ALA A 75 -3.55 35.07 0.33
N ILE A 76 -3.07 34.10 1.12
CA ILE A 76 -1.64 33.75 1.16
C ILE A 76 -1.21 33.13 -0.17
N ALA A 77 -2.02 32.24 -0.74
CA ALA A 77 -1.63 31.47 -1.90
C ALA A 77 -1.47 32.25 -3.20
N GLU A 78 -2.08 33.44 -3.31
CA GLU A 78 -1.83 34.36 -4.44
C GLU A 78 -0.34 34.72 -4.57
N SER A 79 0.39 34.73 -3.46
CA SER A 79 1.82 35.10 -3.42
C SER A 79 2.74 33.95 -2.99
N ASN A 80 2.25 33.00 -2.19
CA ASN A 80 3.07 31.96 -1.57
C ASN A 80 2.30 30.66 -1.30
N LEU A 81 1.89 29.99 -2.37
CA LEU A 81 1.22 28.69 -2.29
C LEU A 81 2.01 27.64 -1.47
N ASP A 82 3.34 27.61 -1.61
CA ASP A 82 4.21 26.67 -0.91
C ASP A 82 4.07 26.76 0.61
N SER A 83 3.88 27.97 1.15
CA SER A 83 3.67 28.15 2.59
C SER A 83 2.34 27.55 3.07
N VAL A 84 1.29 27.61 2.25
CA VAL A 84 -0.01 27.00 2.53
C VAL A 84 0.09 25.48 2.51
N ILE A 85 0.73 24.92 1.48
CA ILE A 85 0.99 23.46 1.38
C ILE A 85 1.74 22.97 2.62
N LYS A 86 2.85 23.63 2.98
CA LYS A 86 3.65 23.25 4.15
C LYS A 86 2.82 23.32 5.43
N ARG A 87 1.97 24.33 5.59
CA ARG A 87 1.08 24.44 6.76
C ARG A 87 0.08 23.29 6.81
N TYR A 88 -0.57 22.94 5.70
CA TYR A 88 -1.48 21.78 5.64
C TYR A 88 -0.78 20.48 6.01
N MET A 89 0.43 20.24 5.51
CA MET A 89 1.19 19.02 5.84
C MET A 89 1.55 18.90 7.33
N GLN A 90 1.44 19.97 8.11
CA GLN A 90 1.67 19.93 9.56
C GLN A 90 0.41 19.66 10.37
N THR A 91 -0.80 19.73 9.78
CA THR A 91 -2.04 19.59 10.54
C THR A 91 -2.39 18.12 10.83
N PRO A 92 -3.28 17.85 11.81
CA PRO A 92 -3.82 16.52 12.04
C PRO A 92 -4.69 16.01 10.89
N GLU A 93 -5.40 16.90 10.19
CA GLU A 93 -6.26 16.54 9.06
C GLU A 93 -5.44 15.93 7.91
N PHE A 94 -4.22 16.41 7.70
CA PHE A 94 -3.30 15.78 6.74
C PHE A 94 -2.99 14.33 7.08
N SER A 95 -2.74 14.03 8.35
CA SER A 95 -2.53 12.65 8.79
C SER A 95 -3.74 11.78 8.59
N GLU A 96 -4.93 12.26 8.95
CA GLU A 96 -6.17 11.51 8.72
C GLU A 96 -6.38 11.25 7.22
N GLN A 97 -6.18 12.27 6.37
CA GLN A 97 -6.32 12.15 4.93
C GLN A 97 -5.33 11.12 4.34
N MET A 98 -4.06 11.16 4.75
CA MET A 98 -3.06 10.18 4.33
C MET A 98 -3.41 8.76 4.77
N MET A 99 -3.90 8.58 6.01
CA MET A 99 -4.35 7.28 6.49
C MET A 99 -5.61 6.78 5.76
N TRP A 100 -6.53 7.67 5.38
CA TRP A 100 -7.69 7.32 4.55
C TRP A 100 -7.25 6.80 3.18
N LEU A 101 -6.38 7.53 2.49
CA LEU A 101 -5.84 7.11 1.18
C LEU A 101 -5.06 5.80 1.28
N ALA A 102 -4.23 5.63 2.32
CA ALA A 102 -3.54 4.38 2.55
C ALA A 102 -4.50 3.21 2.83
N ASN A 103 -5.63 3.49 3.51
CA ASN A 103 -6.63 2.48 3.79
C ASN A 103 -7.44 2.05 2.55
N ASP A 104 -7.53 2.87 1.51
CA ASP A 104 -8.12 2.45 0.22
C ASP A 104 -7.28 1.35 -0.46
N ILE A 105 -5.99 1.28 -0.14
CA ILE A 105 -5.08 0.22 -0.58
C ILE A 105 -5.08 -0.93 0.43
N PHE A 106 -4.82 -0.62 1.70
CA PHE A 106 -4.61 -1.65 2.72
C PHE A 106 -5.90 -2.31 3.22
N LEU A 107 -7.05 -1.63 3.16
CA LEU A 107 -8.36 -2.13 3.61
C LEU A 107 -8.31 -2.76 5.02
N VAL A 108 -7.63 -2.11 5.97
CA VAL A 108 -7.33 -2.64 7.31
C VAL A 108 -8.23 -2.09 8.41
N ARG A 109 -8.79 -0.88 8.25
CA ARG A 109 -9.78 -0.34 9.20
C ARG A 109 -11.00 -1.27 9.26
N THR A 110 -11.38 -1.64 10.47
CA THR A 110 -12.50 -2.52 10.78
C THR A 110 -13.17 -2.04 12.06
N ASP A 111 -14.48 -2.24 12.17
CA ASP A 111 -15.28 -1.94 13.37
C ASP A 111 -15.27 -3.08 14.38
N PHE A 112 -14.76 -4.24 13.99
CA PHE A 112 -14.66 -5.44 14.81
C PHE A 112 -13.40 -6.24 14.54
N VAL A 113 -12.85 -6.82 15.61
CA VAL A 113 -11.80 -7.85 15.56
C VAL A 113 -12.21 -9.01 16.46
N GLU A 114 -12.02 -10.23 15.99
CA GLU A 114 -12.48 -11.46 16.64
C GLU A 114 -11.37 -12.03 17.56
N TYR A 115 -11.04 -11.29 18.62
CA TYR A 115 -10.00 -11.70 19.58
C TYR A 115 -10.56 -12.73 20.57
N PHE A 116 -9.71 -13.66 21.05
CA PHE A 116 -10.13 -14.77 21.93
C PHE A 116 -10.99 -14.25 23.09
N ARG A 117 -12.22 -14.76 23.13
CA ARG A 117 -13.40 -14.35 23.90
C ARG A 117 -13.25 -14.43 25.43
N ASP A 118 -12.06 -14.80 25.94
CA ASP A 118 -11.87 -15.22 27.33
C ASP A 118 -11.31 -14.13 28.26
N SER A 119 -11.01 -12.91 27.77
CA SER A 119 -10.73 -11.78 28.67
C SER A 119 -12.02 -11.04 29.04
N TYR A 120 -12.38 -11.08 30.33
CA TYR A 120 -13.58 -10.44 30.88
C TYR A 120 -13.74 -8.95 30.54
N GLU A 121 -12.63 -8.25 30.26
CA GLU A 121 -12.65 -6.83 29.85
C GLU A 121 -13.01 -6.62 28.37
N TYR A 122 -12.77 -7.61 27.50
CA TYR A 122 -13.06 -7.53 26.06
C TYR A 122 -14.56 -7.65 25.74
N ASP A 123 -15.40 -8.02 26.70
CA ASP A 123 -16.84 -8.09 26.47
C ASP A 123 -17.53 -6.70 26.49
N ARG A 124 -16.81 -5.66 26.97
CA ARG A 124 -17.30 -4.27 26.92
C ARG A 124 -17.19 -3.72 25.50
N ARG A 125 -18.27 -3.12 25.02
CA ARG A 125 -18.37 -2.59 23.63
C ARG A 125 -17.29 -1.54 23.35
N GLU A 126 -17.00 -0.69 24.31
CA GLU A 126 -16.02 0.38 24.20
C GLU A 126 -14.62 -0.18 24.01
N VAL A 127 -14.26 -1.21 24.78
CA VAL A 127 -12.96 -1.90 24.68
C VAL A 127 -12.82 -2.56 23.32
N ARG A 128 -13.85 -3.27 22.84
CA ARG A 128 -13.83 -3.87 21.49
C ARG A 128 -13.57 -2.86 20.40
N TYR A 129 -14.24 -1.72 20.45
CA TYR A 129 -14.05 -0.67 19.45
C TYR A 129 -12.64 -0.09 19.50
N GLN A 130 -12.09 0.18 20.69
CA GLN A 130 -10.73 0.71 20.82
C GLN A 130 -9.70 -0.28 20.30
N VAL A 131 -9.88 -1.58 20.57
CA VAL A 131 -8.98 -2.62 20.06
C VAL A 131 -9.12 -2.75 18.53
N ALA A 132 -10.34 -2.81 17.99
CA ALA A 132 -10.57 -2.88 16.56
C ALA A 132 -9.95 -1.69 15.81
N LYS A 133 -10.12 -0.48 16.36
CA LYS A 133 -9.48 0.73 15.85
C LYS A 133 -7.96 0.62 15.90
N ALA A 134 -7.38 0.25 17.04
CA ALA A 134 -5.93 0.17 17.17
C ALA A 134 -5.32 -0.87 16.23
N VAL A 135 -5.93 -2.06 16.12
CA VAL A 135 -5.52 -3.10 15.17
C VAL A 135 -5.63 -2.59 13.73
N GLY A 136 -6.78 -2.04 13.34
CA GLY A 136 -6.97 -1.52 11.98
C GLY A 136 -6.05 -0.35 11.62
N GLU A 137 -5.61 0.44 12.59
CA GLU A 137 -4.74 1.60 12.37
C GLU A 137 -3.24 1.29 12.39
N GLU A 138 -2.77 0.16 12.96
CA GLU A 138 -1.32 -0.12 13.05
C GLU A 138 -0.57 0.03 11.70
N PRO A 139 -1.06 -0.51 10.57
CA PRO A 139 -0.37 -0.36 9.29
C PRO A 139 -0.44 1.08 8.75
N LEU A 140 -1.57 1.76 9.00
CA LEU A 140 -1.79 3.14 8.56
C LEU A 140 -0.92 4.13 9.34
N ARG A 141 -0.69 3.86 10.62
CA ARG A 141 0.15 4.68 11.51
C ARG A 141 1.62 4.54 11.18
N LEU A 142 2.08 3.38 10.69
CA LEU A 142 3.41 3.27 10.12
C LEU A 142 3.56 4.13 8.86
N PHE A 143 2.58 4.09 7.95
CA PHE A 143 2.57 4.94 6.76
C PHE A 143 2.57 6.43 7.10
N ASP A 144 1.65 6.87 7.95
CA ASP A 144 1.59 8.25 8.44
C ASP A 144 2.91 8.69 9.09
N TYR A 145 3.51 7.84 9.93
CA TYR A 145 4.80 8.14 10.53
C TYR A 145 5.93 8.27 9.49
N ILE A 146 5.94 7.45 8.43
CA ILE A 146 6.90 7.60 7.32
C ILE A 146 6.72 8.97 6.65
N VAL A 147 5.49 9.31 6.27
CA VAL A 147 5.17 10.55 5.55
C VAL A 147 5.46 11.79 6.38
N ARG A 148 4.97 11.84 7.64
CA ARG A 148 5.15 13.02 8.52
C ARG A 148 6.60 13.32 8.88
N ASN A 149 7.47 12.32 8.81
CA ASN A 149 8.88 12.45 9.20
C ASN A 149 9.81 12.43 7.97
N ASP A 150 9.27 12.62 6.76
CA ASP A 150 10.02 12.63 5.50
C ASP A 150 10.95 11.41 5.34
N ARG A 151 10.47 10.22 5.77
CA ARG A 151 11.29 9.01 5.69
C ARG A 151 11.16 8.28 4.35
N PRO A 152 12.13 7.45 3.96
CA PRO A 152 12.02 6.61 2.77
C PRO A 152 10.76 5.75 2.76
N ILE A 153 9.96 5.85 1.70
CA ILE A 153 8.73 5.04 1.53
C ILE A 153 8.97 3.53 1.56
N THR A 154 10.20 3.10 1.22
CA THR A 154 10.63 1.70 1.30
C THR A 154 10.49 1.11 2.69
N GLU A 155 10.51 1.94 3.74
CA GLU A 155 10.34 1.48 5.11
C GLU A 155 8.94 0.94 5.40
N LEU A 156 7.97 1.11 4.51
CA LEU A 156 6.72 0.35 4.55
C LEU A 156 6.95 -1.17 4.61
N VAL A 157 8.02 -1.66 3.97
CA VAL A 157 8.37 -3.09 3.92
C VAL A 157 9.77 -3.39 4.44
N THR A 158 10.55 -2.37 4.85
CA THR A 158 11.91 -2.55 5.38
C THR A 158 12.11 -2.01 6.79
N ALA A 159 11.12 -1.34 7.40
CA ALA A 159 11.29 -0.81 8.75
C ALA A 159 11.60 -1.93 9.74
N ASP A 160 12.57 -1.68 10.62
CA ASP A 160 12.95 -2.55 11.73
C ASP A 160 12.15 -2.25 13.01
N TYR A 161 10.99 -1.60 12.87
CA TYR A 161 10.10 -1.20 13.97
C TYR A 161 8.64 -1.21 13.52
N THR A 162 7.71 -1.07 14.45
CA THR A 162 6.30 -0.77 14.19
C THR A 162 5.92 0.57 14.84
N VAL A 163 4.73 1.07 14.56
CA VAL A 163 4.14 2.22 15.25
C VAL A 163 2.91 1.72 16.01
N ALA A 164 2.92 1.88 17.32
CA ALA A 164 1.92 1.33 18.22
C ALA A 164 1.43 2.37 19.22
N ASN A 165 0.24 2.16 19.75
CA ASN A 165 -0.26 2.85 20.93
C ASN A 165 -0.30 1.89 22.13
N ALA A 166 -0.70 2.39 23.30
CA ALA A 166 -0.76 1.60 24.52
C ALA A 166 -1.68 0.36 24.40
N THR A 167 -2.77 0.45 23.63
CA THR A 167 -3.66 -0.68 23.37
C THR A 167 -2.93 -1.79 22.62
N LEU A 168 -2.31 -1.49 21.47
CA LEU A 168 -1.55 -2.50 20.71
C LEU A 168 -0.40 -3.07 21.53
N ALA A 169 0.30 -2.24 22.29
CA ALA A 169 1.41 -2.69 23.10
C ALA A 169 1.00 -3.78 24.10
N MET A 170 -0.16 -3.59 24.73
CA MET A 170 -0.75 -4.55 25.66
C MET A 170 -1.12 -5.88 24.96
N PHE A 171 -1.79 -5.82 23.81
CA PHE A 171 -2.28 -7.04 23.12
C PHE A 171 -1.19 -7.80 22.38
N TRP A 172 -0.25 -7.08 21.76
CA TRP A 172 0.76 -7.64 20.87
C TRP A 172 2.14 -7.79 21.49
N ASN A 173 2.29 -7.50 22.78
CA ASN A 173 3.55 -7.57 23.51
C ASN A 173 4.66 -6.78 22.77
N ILE A 174 4.40 -5.50 22.58
CA ILE A 174 5.32 -4.57 21.89
C ILE A 174 6.03 -3.73 22.95
N ASP A 175 7.35 -3.60 22.80
CA ASP A 175 8.16 -2.61 23.50
C ASP A 175 7.70 -1.22 23.09
N TYR A 176 6.97 -0.56 23.97
CA TYR A 176 6.31 0.72 23.73
C TYR A 176 6.78 1.74 24.77
N PRO A 177 7.38 2.87 24.35
CA PRO A 177 7.97 3.84 25.27
C PRO A 177 6.95 4.80 25.90
N GLY A 178 5.68 4.76 25.47
CA GLY A 178 4.65 5.68 25.96
C GLY A 178 3.96 5.20 27.24
N GLU A 179 3.13 6.08 27.80
CA GLU A 179 2.40 5.79 29.03
C GLU A 179 1.25 4.80 28.81
N TYR A 180 0.95 4.00 29.85
CA TYR A 180 -0.19 3.10 29.82
C TYR A 180 -1.51 3.89 29.66
N GLY A 181 -2.39 3.43 28.77
CA GLY A 181 -3.65 4.10 28.48
C GLY A 181 -3.53 5.37 27.62
N SER A 182 -2.32 5.75 27.20
CA SER A 182 -2.14 6.86 26.24
C SER A 182 -2.70 6.52 24.86
N ASP A 183 -3.21 7.56 24.18
CA ASP A 183 -3.66 7.51 22.79
C ASP A 183 -2.54 7.82 21.79
N GLN A 184 -1.34 8.07 22.30
CA GLN A 184 -0.16 8.39 21.50
C GLN A 184 0.26 7.20 20.65
N TRP A 185 0.71 7.50 19.43
CA TRP A 185 1.28 6.54 18.51
C TRP A 185 2.79 6.77 18.42
N LEU A 186 3.56 5.81 18.93
CA LEU A 186 5.02 5.90 19.02
C LEU A 186 5.64 4.70 18.34
N ARG A 187 6.91 4.84 17.93
CA ARG A 187 7.68 3.69 17.45
C ARG A 187 7.84 2.68 18.59
N GLY A 188 7.68 1.41 18.24
CA GLY A 188 7.87 0.28 19.15
C GLY A 188 8.41 -0.94 18.42
N ARG A 189 8.67 -2.01 19.18
CA ARG A 189 9.24 -3.24 18.63
C ARG A 189 8.54 -4.48 19.19
N TYR A 190 8.20 -5.45 18.34
CA TYR A 190 7.64 -6.72 18.81
C TYR A 190 8.68 -7.48 19.65
N LEU A 191 8.26 -8.03 20.78
CA LEU A 191 9.14 -8.73 21.73
C LEU A 191 9.19 -10.26 21.54
N ASP A 192 8.54 -10.79 20.51
CA ASP A 192 8.44 -12.23 20.25
C ASP A 192 9.59 -12.80 19.40
N GLY A 193 10.62 -12.00 19.14
CA GLY A 193 11.81 -12.40 18.39
C GLY A 193 11.64 -12.43 16.87
N ARG A 194 10.49 -12.00 16.33
CA ARG A 194 10.29 -11.91 14.88
C ARG A 194 11.27 -10.92 14.23
N GLN A 195 11.62 -11.20 12.98
CA GLN A 195 12.26 -10.17 12.15
C GLN A 195 11.24 -9.13 11.74
N HIS A 196 11.65 -7.87 11.76
CA HIS A 196 10.82 -6.76 11.35
C HIS A 196 11.01 -6.46 9.86
N ALA A 197 9.90 -6.16 9.20
CA ALA A 197 9.82 -5.86 7.76
C ALA A 197 8.65 -4.90 7.49
N GLY A 198 8.57 -3.81 8.27
CA GLY A 198 7.44 -2.88 8.25
C GLY A 198 6.10 -3.59 8.38
N VAL A 199 5.14 -3.26 7.50
CA VAL A 199 3.79 -3.85 7.55
C VAL A 199 3.78 -5.36 7.32
N LEU A 200 4.79 -5.90 6.63
CA LEU A 200 4.92 -7.35 6.37
C LEU A 200 5.32 -8.15 7.61
N SER A 201 5.57 -7.49 8.74
CA SER A 201 5.84 -8.12 10.04
C SER A 201 4.81 -7.79 11.11
N GLN A 202 3.84 -6.92 10.80
CA GLN A 202 2.81 -6.48 11.74
C GLN A 202 1.78 -7.57 11.97
N THR A 203 1.44 -7.81 13.25
CA THR A 203 0.36 -8.72 13.61
C THR A 203 -0.96 -8.23 13.04
N SER A 204 -1.25 -6.93 13.12
CA SER A 204 -2.54 -6.41 12.71
C SER A 204 -2.81 -6.53 11.21
N PHE A 205 -1.78 -6.38 10.36
CA PHE A 205 -1.91 -6.59 8.92
C PHE A 205 -2.36 -8.03 8.59
N PHE A 206 -1.74 -9.03 9.22
CA PHE A 206 -2.11 -10.44 9.04
C PHE A 206 -3.29 -10.90 9.88
N TYR A 207 -3.76 -10.06 10.79
CA TYR A 207 -5.02 -10.22 11.47
C TYR A 207 -6.18 -9.91 10.52
N ARG A 208 -6.08 -8.80 9.77
CA ARG A 208 -7.02 -8.48 8.68
C ARG A 208 -6.96 -9.53 7.57
N TYR A 209 -5.75 -9.86 7.13
CA TYR A 209 -5.51 -10.88 6.11
C TYR A 209 -5.18 -12.20 6.77
N ASN A 210 -6.16 -12.82 7.41
CA ASN A 210 -5.97 -14.07 8.13
C ASN A 210 -5.63 -15.25 7.20
N ASN A 211 -5.28 -16.38 7.82
CA ASN A 211 -5.11 -17.65 7.14
C ASN A 211 -6.03 -18.71 7.77
N THR A 212 -6.21 -19.81 7.06
CA THR A 212 -6.88 -21.00 7.56
C THR A 212 -6.12 -22.24 7.11
N ILE A 213 -6.42 -23.40 7.70
CA ILE A 213 -5.84 -24.69 7.30
C ILE A 213 -6.09 -24.96 5.81
N THR A 214 -7.24 -24.57 5.29
CA THR A 214 -7.62 -24.77 3.87
C THR A 214 -7.04 -23.69 2.95
N ASN A 215 -6.90 -22.45 3.43
CA ASN A 215 -6.34 -21.34 2.64
C ASN A 215 -4.81 -21.40 2.52
N LYS A 216 -4.10 -22.01 3.48
CA LYS A 216 -2.63 -22.20 3.47
C LYS A 216 -1.84 -20.91 3.16
N ASN A 217 -2.32 -19.76 3.62
CA ASN A 217 -1.76 -18.42 3.37
C ASN A 217 -1.91 -17.89 1.93
N ARG A 218 -2.67 -18.55 1.03
CA ARG A 218 -2.93 -18.03 -0.32
C ARG A 218 -3.56 -16.63 -0.30
N HIS A 219 -4.46 -16.36 0.64
CA HIS A 219 -5.07 -15.04 0.78
C HIS A 219 -4.06 -13.98 1.26
N ARG A 220 -3.14 -14.33 2.16
CA ARG A 220 -2.04 -13.45 2.58
C ARG A 220 -1.11 -13.12 1.42
N ALA A 221 -0.67 -14.16 0.71
CA ALA A 221 0.19 -14.01 -0.45
C ALA A 221 -0.46 -13.13 -1.53
N ASN A 222 -1.76 -13.34 -1.81
CA ASN A 222 -2.48 -12.52 -2.78
C ASN A 222 -2.55 -11.04 -2.36
N ASN A 223 -2.85 -10.75 -1.10
CA ASN A 223 -2.94 -9.35 -0.67
C ASN A 223 -1.58 -8.64 -0.69
N VAL A 224 -0.50 -9.33 -0.29
CA VAL A 224 0.85 -8.76 -0.39
C VAL A 224 1.23 -8.46 -1.84
N THR A 225 1.02 -9.41 -2.76
CA THR A 225 1.37 -9.25 -4.18
C THR A 225 0.49 -8.20 -4.86
N ARG A 226 -0.80 -8.19 -4.58
CA ARG A 226 -1.74 -7.16 -5.07
C ARG A 226 -1.35 -5.76 -4.62
N MET A 227 -1.01 -5.57 -3.34
CA MET A 227 -0.73 -4.25 -2.78
C MET A 227 0.66 -3.70 -3.15
N PHE A 228 1.68 -4.56 -3.19
CA PHE A 228 3.07 -4.11 -3.34
C PHE A 228 3.65 -4.37 -4.74
N LEU A 229 3.11 -5.34 -5.48
CA LEU A 229 3.60 -5.71 -6.80
C LEU A 229 2.60 -5.45 -7.93
N GLY A 230 1.37 -5.00 -7.59
CA GLY A 230 0.33 -4.71 -8.57
C GLY A 230 -0.22 -5.95 -9.27
N ASP A 231 -0.18 -7.10 -8.59
CA ASP A 231 -0.46 -8.40 -9.20
C ASP A 231 -1.42 -9.22 -8.34
N ASP A 232 -2.63 -9.40 -8.85
CA ASP A 232 -3.69 -10.17 -8.19
C ASP A 232 -3.71 -11.60 -8.75
N HIS A 233 -3.10 -12.53 -8.00
CA HIS A 233 -3.04 -13.94 -8.39
C HIS A 233 -4.39 -14.62 -8.46
N LEU A 234 -5.42 -14.10 -7.79
CA LEU A 234 -6.78 -14.64 -7.88
C LEU A 234 -7.50 -14.21 -9.16
N LEU A 235 -7.02 -13.14 -9.81
CA LEU A 235 -7.53 -12.68 -11.11
C LEU A 235 -6.67 -13.16 -12.28
N ARG A 236 -5.52 -13.78 -12.02
CA ARG A 236 -4.70 -14.38 -13.06
C ARG A 236 -5.51 -15.45 -13.76
N ASN A 237 -5.67 -15.27 -15.05
CA ASN A 237 -6.26 -16.27 -15.90
C ASN A 237 -5.26 -17.43 -16.01
N VAL A 238 -5.43 -18.46 -15.20
CA VAL A 238 -4.67 -19.69 -15.35
C VAL A 238 -5.21 -20.32 -16.62
N GLY A 239 -4.45 -20.17 -17.71
CA GLY A 239 -4.75 -20.81 -18.99
C GLY A 239 -4.80 -22.31 -18.75
N SER A 240 -6.01 -22.80 -18.48
CA SER A 240 -6.25 -24.20 -18.26
C SER A 240 -6.84 -24.75 -19.55
N GLU A 241 -6.12 -25.65 -20.20
CA GLU A 241 -6.72 -26.62 -21.11
C GLU A 241 -7.53 -27.67 -20.32
N LEU A 242 -7.98 -27.38 -19.09
CA LEU A 242 -8.79 -28.29 -18.31
C LEU A 242 -10.20 -28.34 -18.90
N ARG A 243 -10.49 -29.43 -19.61
CA ARG A 243 -11.86 -29.89 -19.82
C ARG A 243 -12.34 -30.49 -18.49
N ILE A 244 -12.79 -29.65 -17.57
CA ILE A 244 -13.38 -30.05 -16.26
C ILE A 244 -14.54 -31.07 -16.42
N ALA A 245 -15.11 -31.17 -17.62
CA ALA A 245 -16.18 -32.10 -17.96
C ALA A 245 -15.71 -33.42 -18.60
N ASP A 246 -14.42 -33.73 -18.63
CA ASP A 246 -13.94 -35.02 -19.14
C ASP A 246 -13.98 -36.08 -18.00
N PRO A 247 -14.90 -37.04 -18.05
CA PRO A 247 -15.03 -38.07 -17.01
C PRO A 247 -13.85 -39.05 -16.97
N GLU A 248 -12.94 -39.04 -17.95
CA GLU A 248 -11.74 -39.87 -17.96
C GLU A 248 -10.51 -39.19 -17.30
N GLN A 249 -10.59 -37.89 -16.98
CA GLN A 249 -9.48 -37.19 -16.31
C GLN A 249 -9.46 -37.45 -14.80
N ASP A 250 -8.35 -38.02 -14.32
CA ASP A 250 -8.08 -38.13 -12.88
C ASP A 250 -7.69 -36.75 -12.32
N PHE A 251 -8.60 -36.18 -11.54
CA PHE A 251 -8.41 -34.88 -10.89
C PHE A 251 -7.20 -34.87 -9.94
N LEU A 252 -6.90 -36.00 -9.29
CA LEU A 252 -5.75 -36.08 -8.38
C LEU A 252 -4.45 -36.03 -9.17
N ASP A 253 -4.35 -36.78 -10.28
CA ASP A 253 -3.19 -36.74 -11.17
C ASP A 253 -2.99 -35.35 -11.79
N LEU A 254 -4.07 -34.68 -12.20
CA LEU A 254 -4.00 -33.31 -12.71
C LEU A 254 -3.46 -32.32 -11.67
N THR A 255 -3.84 -32.44 -10.39
CA THR A 255 -3.29 -31.57 -9.34
C THR A 255 -1.80 -31.79 -9.07
N LEU A 256 -1.26 -32.97 -9.40
CA LEU A 256 0.13 -33.34 -9.17
C LEU A 256 1.02 -33.16 -10.40
N SER A 257 0.46 -33.19 -11.61
CA SER A 257 1.22 -33.21 -12.86
C SER A 257 0.99 -31.97 -13.74
N ASN A 258 -0.16 -31.31 -13.62
CA ASN A 258 -0.48 -30.17 -14.49
C ASN A 258 0.17 -28.89 -13.94
N PRO A 259 1.03 -28.20 -14.72
CA PRO A 259 1.68 -26.95 -14.29
C PRO A 259 0.69 -25.85 -13.88
N ALA A 260 -0.51 -25.81 -14.48
CA ALA A 260 -1.55 -24.84 -14.11
C ALA A 260 -2.16 -25.14 -12.73
N CYS A 261 -2.28 -26.41 -12.35
CA CYS A 261 -2.83 -26.82 -11.05
C CYS A 261 -1.78 -26.73 -9.93
N LEU A 262 -0.53 -27.10 -10.21
CA LEU A 262 0.62 -26.99 -9.29
C LEU A 262 0.87 -25.56 -8.81
N ALA A 263 0.39 -24.56 -9.54
CA ALA A 263 0.48 -23.16 -9.12
C ALA A 263 -0.39 -22.85 -7.88
N CYS A 264 -1.42 -23.65 -7.60
CA CYS A 264 -2.44 -23.40 -6.56
C CYS A 264 -2.65 -24.57 -5.57
N HIS A 265 -2.30 -25.79 -5.95
CA HIS A 265 -2.46 -27.04 -5.19
C HIS A 265 -1.10 -27.68 -4.87
#